data_AF-A0A6P6FT62-F1
#
_entry.id   AF-A0A6P6FT62-F1
#
_cell.length_a   1.000
_cell.length_b   1.000
_cell.length_c   1.000
_cell.angle_alpha   90.00
_cell.angle_beta   90.00
_cell.angle_gamma   90.00
#
_symmetry.space_group_name_H-M   'P 1'
#
loop_
_entity.id
_entity.type
_entity.pdbx_description
1 polymer ?
#
loop_
_entity_poly.entity_id
_entity_poly.type
_entity_poly.pdbx_seq_one_letter_code
_entity_poly.pdbx_strand_id
1 'polypeptide(L)'
;MATQAMFIGISILCLLSYSALSFAKIISPKFPASIIPPEKLSVSRTSSTGNKLYKTKYYTQILDHFNFYPKSYHTFQQRYLVNDTYWGGAKKNAPIFVYTGNEGDIEWFAQNTGFLYETAPRFKALIVFIEHRFYGKSIPFGGNKDVAYSNASTLGYLSSTQALCWQHGLD
;
A
#
# COMPACT_ATOMS: atom_id res chain seq x y z
N MET A 1 -22.56 -60.96 18.26
CA MET A 1 -23.05 -60.03 17.23
C MET A 1 -23.57 -58.72 17.85
N ALA A 2 -22.77 -58.02 18.68
CA ALA A 2 -23.23 -56.81 19.38
C ALA A 2 -22.22 -55.65 19.42
N THR A 3 -21.01 -55.81 18.89
CA THR A 3 -19.95 -54.80 18.99
C THR A 3 -19.66 -54.04 17.69
N GLN A 4 -20.21 -54.46 16.54
CA GLN A 4 -20.12 -53.69 15.28
C GLN A 4 -21.18 -52.60 15.11
N ALA A 5 -22.27 -52.64 15.89
CA ALA A 5 -23.37 -51.67 15.77
C ALA A 5 -23.09 -50.33 16.46
N MET A 6 -22.20 -50.29 17.48
CA MET A 6 -21.94 -49.06 18.24
C MET A 6 -21.03 -48.05 17.52
N PHE A 7 -20.14 -48.50 16.63
CA PHE A 7 -19.24 -47.59 15.89
C PHE A 7 -19.93 -46.84 14.75
N ILE A 8 -20.98 -47.43 14.15
CA ILE A 8 -21.73 -46.81 13.06
C ILE A 8 -22.64 -45.68 13.60
N GLY A 9 -23.19 -45.85 14.80
CA GLY A 9 -24.06 -44.84 15.43
C GLY A 9 -23.35 -43.54 15.80
N ILE A 10 -22.08 -43.60 16.24
CA ILE A 10 -21.31 -42.41 16.64
C ILE A 10 -20.83 -41.63 15.40
N SER A 11 -20.51 -42.32 14.30
CA SER A 11 -20.11 -41.67 13.05
C SER A 11 -21.25 -40.89 12.37
N ILE A 12 -22.50 -41.33 12.54
CA ILE A 12 -23.68 -40.65 11.96
C ILE A 12 -24.05 -39.41 12.79
N LEU A 13 -23.85 -39.43 14.11
CA LEU A 13 -24.13 -38.27 14.97
C LEU A 13 -23.15 -37.10 14.74
N CYS A 14 -21.89 -37.38 14.37
CA CYS A 14 -20.90 -36.35 14.04
C CYS A 14 -21.09 -35.71 12.65
N LEU A 15 -21.84 -36.34 11.73
CA LEU A 15 -22.11 -35.79 10.40
C LEU A 15 -23.30 -34.82 10.38
N LEU A 16 -24.19 -34.88 11.38
CA LEU A 16 -25.37 -34.02 11.48
C LEU A 16 -25.09 -32.65 12.13
N SER A 17 -23.89 -32.42 12.69
CA SER A 17 -23.52 -31.14 13.30
C SER A 17 -22.84 -30.15 12.34
N TYR A 18 -22.55 -30.55 11.09
CA TYR A 18 -21.76 -29.75 10.14
C TYR A 18 -22.57 -28.90 9.15
N SER A 19 -23.90 -28.96 9.16
CA SER A 19 -24.72 -28.16 8.23
C SER A 19 -25.37 -26.95 8.90
N ALA A 20 -24.56 -26.10 9.54
CA ALA A 20 -24.92 -24.70 9.66
C ALA A 20 -24.51 -24.01 8.36
N LEU A 21 -25.40 -24.02 7.36
CA LEU A 21 -25.30 -23.14 6.19
C LEU A 21 -25.37 -21.69 6.70
N SER A 22 -24.20 -21.13 7.00
CA SER A 22 -24.06 -19.72 7.28
C SER A 22 -24.38 -18.96 6.01
N PHE A 23 -25.60 -18.45 5.88
CA PHE A 23 -25.91 -17.38 4.95
C PHE A 23 -25.23 -16.12 5.48
N ALA A 24 -23.92 -16.01 5.27
CA ALA A 24 -23.28 -14.72 5.29
C ALA A 24 -23.97 -13.89 4.20
N LYS A 25 -24.79 -12.91 4.59
CA LYS A 25 -25.25 -11.87 3.67
C LYS A 25 -23.99 -11.22 3.10
N ILE A 26 -23.66 -11.57 1.85
CA ILE A 26 -22.67 -10.84 1.06
C ILE A 26 -23.31 -9.48 0.78
N ILE A 27 -23.15 -8.56 1.72
CA ILE A 27 -23.35 -7.14 1.46
C ILE A 27 -22.15 -6.76 0.59
N SER A 28 -22.31 -6.86 -0.72
CA SER A 28 -21.34 -6.26 -1.64
C SER A 28 -21.30 -4.76 -1.33
N PRO A 29 -20.20 -4.19 -0.81
CA PRO A 29 -20.12 -2.75 -0.67
C PRO A 29 -20.11 -2.19 -2.09
N LYS A 30 -21.27 -1.69 -2.54
CA LYS A 30 -21.32 -0.88 -3.76
C LYS A 30 -20.59 0.40 -3.41
N PHE A 31 -19.39 0.57 -3.96
CA PHE A 31 -18.75 1.88 -3.98
C PHE A 31 -19.77 2.86 -4.58
N PRO A 32 -20.14 3.95 -3.88
CA PRO A 32 -21.01 4.94 -4.47
C PRO A 32 -20.31 5.45 -5.72
N ALA A 33 -20.92 5.24 -6.88
CA ALA A 33 -20.49 5.88 -8.10
C ALA A 33 -20.44 7.39 -7.83
N SER A 34 -19.34 8.05 -8.21
CA SER A 34 -19.22 9.49 -8.05
C SER A 34 -20.42 10.16 -8.70
N ILE A 35 -21.21 10.90 -7.91
CA ILE A 35 -22.36 11.68 -8.41
C ILE A 35 -21.87 12.91 -9.20
N ILE A 36 -20.55 13.15 -9.21
CA ILE A 36 -19.93 14.28 -9.88
C ILE A 36 -19.46 13.82 -11.27
N PRO A 37 -20.05 14.37 -12.36
CA PRO A 37 -19.54 14.14 -13.70
C PRO A 37 -18.07 14.58 -13.78
N PRO A 38 -17.17 13.79 -14.40
CA PRO A 38 -15.74 14.11 -14.47
C PRO A 38 -15.46 15.47 -15.11
N GLU A 39 -16.38 15.97 -15.94
CA GLU A 39 -16.34 17.28 -16.58
C GLU A 39 -16.48 18.45 -15.58
N LYS A 40 -17.04 18.25 -14.39
CA LYS A 40 -17.15 19.29 -13.36
C LYS A 40 -15.87 19.46 -12.52
N LEU A 41 -14.95 18.49 -12.60
CA LEU A 41 -13.67 18.52 -11.88
C LEU A 41 -12.55 19.22 -12.67
N SER A 42 -12.74 19.43 -13.99
CA SER A 42 -11.77 20.09 -14.85
C SER A 42 -11.78 21.63 -14.73
N VAL A 43 -12.75 22.21 -14.01
CA VAL A 43 -12.89 23.67 -13.82
C VAL A 43 -12.52 24.08 -12.39
N SER A 44 -11.28 23.83 -12.00
CA SER A 44 -10.58 24.62 -10.97
C SER A 44 -9.06 24.48 -11.14
N ARG A 45 -8.57 24.81 -12.34
CA ARG A 45 -7.13 25.02 -12.60
C ARG A 45 -6.91 26.47 -12.99
N THR A 46 -7.01 27.36 -12.01
CA THR A 46 -6.47 28.71 -12.11
C THR A 46 -6.17 29.24 -10.71
N SER A 47 -4.92 29.08 -10.27
CA SER A 47 -4.06 30.18 -9.82
C SER A 47 -2.89 29.68 -8.97
N SER A 48 -1.72 30.12 -9.38
CA SER A 48 -0.40 29.96 -8.81
C SER A 48 -0.26 30.69 -7.47
N THR A 49 -0.74 30.09 -6.38
CA THR A 49 -0.34 30.39 -4.98
C THR A 49 -0.45 29.14 -4.11
N GLY A 50 0.49 28.21 -4.30
CA GLY A 50 1.23 27.57 -3.20
C GLY A 50 0.59 26.51 -2.30
N ASN A 51 -0.63 26.03 -2.51
CA ASN A 51 -1.10 24.84 -1.77
C ASN A 51 -0.53 23.57 -2.39
N LYS A 52 0.66 23.18 -1.93
CA LYS A 52 1.30 21.92 -2.32
C LYS A 52 0.37 20.75 -1.92
N LEU A 53 -0.10 19.97 -2.90
CA LEU A 53 -1.02 18.84 -2.71
C LEU A 53 -0.51 17.81 -1.69
N TYR A 54 0.79 17.77 -1.43
CA TYR A 54 1.44 16.84 -0.53
C TYR A 54 2.75 17.43 0.02
N LYS A 55 3.18 16.94 1.17
CA LYS A 55 4.52 17.18 1.72
C LYS A 55 5.43 16.02 1.28
N THR A 56 6.60 16.34 0.73
CA THR A 56 7.60 15.34 0.34
C THR A 56 8.46 15.00 1.56
N LYS A 57 8.65 13.71 1.83
CA LYS A 57 9.50 13.20 2.89
C LYS A 57 10.35 12.04 2.37
N TYR A 58 11.32 11.63 3.18
CA TYR A 58 12.20 10.50 2.88
C TYR A 58 12.28 9.57 4.07
N TYR A 59 12.35 8.26 3.79
CA TYR A 59 12.56 7.21 4.75
C TYR A 59 13.89 6.51 4.42
N THR A 60 14.68 6.21 5.45
CA THR A 60 15.93 5.47 5.29
C THR A 60 15.60 3.99 5.20
N GLN A 61 15.71 3.43 4.00
CA GLN A 61 15.31 2.06 3.68
C GLN A 61 16.54 1.16 3.54
N ILE A 62 16.40 -0.10 3.96
CA ILE A 62 17.43 -1.13 3.76
C ILE A 62 17.48 -1.53 2.27
N LEU A 63 18.69 -1.68 1.74
CA LEU A 63 18.92 -2.03 0.34
C LEU A 63 18.41 -3.44 0.05
N ASP A 64 18.78 -4.40 0.89
CA ASP A 64 18.48 -5.82 0.71
C ASP A 64 17.84 -6.43 1.95
N HIS A 65 16.56 -6.78 1.84
CA HIS A 65 15.77 -7.34 2.93
C HIS A 65 15.84 -8.87 3.06
N PHE A 66 16.41 -9.57 2.07
CA PHE A 66 16.36 -11.04 2.03
C PHE A 66 17.69 -11.69 2.37
N ASN A 67 18.69 -10.88 2.72
CA ASN A 67 20.03 -11.34 3.01
C ASN A 67 20.59 -10.61 4.23
N PHE A 68 21.44 -11.31 4.99
CA PHE A 68 21.90 -10.87 6.30
C PHE A 68 23.42 -10.61 6.34
N TYR A 69 24.09 -10.57 5.18
CA TYR A 69 25.50 -10.18 5.13
C TYR A 69 25.66 -8.69 5.52
N PRO A 70 26.82 -8.26 6.04
CA PRO A 70 27.05 -6.87 6.42
C PRO A 70 26.73 -5.84 5.32
N LYS A 71 26.94 -6.21 4.06
CA LYS A 71 26.62 -5.36 2.89
C LYS A 71 25.12 -5.23 2.60
N SER A 72 24.29 -6.16 3.08
CA SER A 72 22.84 -6.12 2.85
C SER A 72 22.16 -4.99 3.63
N TYR A 73 22.77 -4.56 4.74
CA TYR A 73 22.32 -3.44 5.56
C TYR A 73 22.73 -2.05 5.04
N HIS A 74 23.28 -1.95 3.83
CA HIS A 74 23.41 -0.65 3.18
C HIS A 74 22.03 -0.01 3.04
N THR A 75 21.96 1.32 3.17
CA THR A 75 20.68 2.04 3.13
C THR A 75 20.63 3.05 2.01
N PHE A 76 19.40 3.45 1.65
CA PHE A 76 19.14 4.53 0.71
C PHE A 76 17.90 5.31 1.14
N GLN A 77 17.75 6.52 0.61
CA GLN A 77 16.58 7.36 0.92
C GLN A 77 15.45 7.03 -0.05
N GLN A 78 14.37 6.45 0.46
CA GLN A 78 13.14 6.21 -0.28
C GLN A 78 12.19 7.39 -0.08
N ARG A 79 11.78 8.03 -1.18
CA ARG A 79 10.86 9.15 -1.18
C ARG A 79 9.43 8.66 -0.90
N TYR A 80 8.69 9.45 -0.13
CA TYR A 80 7.25 9.30 -0.03
C TYR A 80 6.59 10.67 0.09
N LEU A 81 5.32 10.74 -0.30
CA LEU A 81 4.50 11.94 -0.24
C LEU A 81 3.40 11.73 0.79
N VAL A 82 3.13 12.74 1.61
CA VAL A 82 2.09 12.68 2.64
C VAL A 82 1.15 13.87 2.52
N ASN A 83 -0.15 13.62 2.59
CA ASN A 83 -1.18 14.63 2.77
C ASN A 83 -1.98 14.33 4.03
N ASP A 84 -1.84 15.22 5.02
CA ASP A 84 -2.48 15.15 6.33
C ASP A 84 -3.65 16.15 6.48
N THR A 85 -4.08 16.82 5.40
CA THR A 85 -5.06 17.92 5.43
C THR A 85 -6.37 17.53 6.10
N TYR A 86 -6.83 16.29 5.91
CA TYR A 86 -8.11 15.80 6.45
C TYR A 86 -7.94 14.71 7.52
N TRP A 87 -6.72 14.40 7.92
CA TRP A 87 -6.47 13.25 8.77
C TRP A 87 -7.05 13.44 10.18
N GLY A 88 -7.88 12.51 10.62
CA GLY A 88 -8.53 12.54 11.94
C GLY A 88 -7.58 12.23 13.10
N GLY A 89 -6.36 11.79 12.81
CA GLY A 89 -5.34 11.42 13.78
C GLY A 89 -5.48 9.98 14.28
N ALA A 90 -4.35 9.42 14.74
CA ALA A 90 -4.29 8.04 15.24
C ALA A 90 -5.23 7.79 16.43
N LYS A 91 -5.40 8.78 17.33
CA LYS A 91 -6.31 8.70 18.49
C LYS A 91 -7.77 8.42 18.10
N LYS A 92 -8.18 8.78 16.88
CA LYS A 92 -9.54 8.55 16.37
C LYS A 92 -9.63 7.31 15.48
N ASN A 93 -8.59 6.46 15.44
CA ASN A 93 -8.49 5.32 14.53
C ASN A 93 -8.73 5.70 13.07
N ALA A 94 -8.30 6.91 12.69
CA ALA A 94 -8.45 7.40 11.34
C ALA A 94 -7.55 6.60 10.37
N PRO A 95 -8.08 6.10 9.25
CA PRO A 95 -7.35 5.21 8.35
C PRO A 95 -6.20 5.93 7.62
N ILE A 96 -5.28 5.12 7.10
CA ILE A 96 -4.23 5.58 6.19
C ILE A 96 -4.51 4.97 4.82
N PHE A 97 -4.64 5.80 3.81
CA PHE A 97 -4.69 5.39 2.42
C PHE A 97 -3.28 5.37 1.86
N VAL A 98 -2.81 4.18 1.50
CA VAL A 98 -1.47 3.97 0.97
C VAL A 98 -1.55 3.66 -0.51
N TYR A 99 -0.84 4.45 -1.31
CA TYR A 99 -0.57 4.15 -2.71
C TYR A 99 0.85 3.60 -2.83
N THR A 100 0.96 2.35 -3.27
CA THR A 100 2.23 1.70 -3.59
C THR A 100 2.66 2.15 -4.98
N GLY A 101 3.62 3.08 -5.04
CA GLY A 101 4.17 3.57 -6.30
C GLY A 101 4.67 2.43 -7.18
N ASN A 102 4.59 2.64 -8.48
CA ASN A 102 4.99 1.69 -9.52
C ASN A 102 6.17 2.26 -10.33
N GLU A 103 6.27 1.97 -11.61
CA GLU A 103 7.44 2.20 -12.47
C GLU A 103 7.59 3.66 -12.96
N GLY A 104 7.54 4.64 -12.05
CA GLY A 104 7.63 6.04 -12.42
C GLY A 104 7.82 7.02 -11.26
N ASP A 105 7.87 8.31 -11.58
CA ASP A 105 7.95 9.37 -10.57
C ASP A 105 6.66 9.43 -9.75
N ILE A 106 6.78 9.32 -8.42
CA ILE A 106 5.63 9.30 -7.52
C ILE A 106 4.77 10.58 -7.58
N GLU A 107 5.36 11.71 -7.97
CA GLU A 107 4.63 12.97 -8.11
C GLU A 107 3.62 12.92 -9.26
N TRP A 108 3.95 12.20 -10.33
CA TRP A 108 3.01 12.00 -11.44
C TRP A 108 1.80 11.18 -10.98
N PHE A 109 2.00 10.09 -10.23
CA PHE A 109 0.89 9.30 -9.70
C PHE A 109 0.06 10.08 -8.69
N ALA A 110 0.71 10.88 -7.83
CA ALA A 110 0.02 11.72 -6.86
C ALA A 110 -0.84 12.83 -7.49
N GLN A 111 -0.49 13.30 -8.69
CA GLN A 111 -1.29 14.31 -9.42
C GLN A 111 -2.45 13.69 -10.21
N ASN A 112 -2.34 12.41 -10.60
CA ASN A 112 -3.34 11.75 -11.44
C ASN A 112 -4.28 10.80 -10.65
N THR A 113 -3.97 10.49 -9.39
CA THR A 113 -4.81 9.62 -8.53
C THR A 113 -5.77 10.45 -7.67
N GLY A 114 -6.68 11.19 -8.32
CA GLY A 114 -7.64 12.09 -7.65
C GLY A 114 -8.55 11.40 -6.63
N PHE A 115 -8.92 10.15 -6.88
CA PHE A 115 -9.85 9.37 -6.05
C PHE A 115 -9.45 9.29 -4.56
N LEU A 116 -8.14 9.19 -4.27
CA LEU A 116 -7.66 9.16 -2.88
C LEU A 116 -7.90 10.48 -2.16
N TYR A 117 -7.73 11.61 -2.85
CA TYR A 117 -7.96 12.94 -2.29
C TYR A 117 -9.45 13.24 -2.12
N GLU A 118 -10.29 12.82 -3.05
CA GLU A 118 -11.75 13.02 -2.96
C GLU A 118 -12.39 12.22 -1.82
N THR A 119 -11.86 11.03 -1.54
CA THR A 119 -12.41 10.15 -0.50
C THR A 119 -11.85 10.46 0.90
N ALA A 120 -10.63 10.99 1.01
CA ALA A 120 -9.99 11.26 2.30
C ALA A 120 -10.82 12.13 3.28
N PRO A 121 -11.51 13.21 2.86
CA PRO A 121 -12.37 14.00 3.76
C PRO A 121 -13.49 13.21 4.44
N ARG A 122 -14.04 12.21 3.74
CA ARG A 122 -15.13 11.35 4.22
C ARG A 122 -14.63 10.39 5.29
N PHE A 123 -13.47 9.78 5.06
CA PHE A 123 -12.87 8.81 5.98
C PHE A 123 -11.96 9.44 7.04
N LYS A 124 -11.73 10.76 6.93
CA LYS A 124 -10.70 11.47 7.70
C LYS A 124 -9.32 10.82 7.54
N ALA A 125 -9.01 10.36 6.34
CA ALA A 125 -7.83 9.54 6.07
C ALA A 125 -6.54 10.38 5.93
N LEU A 126 -5.42 9.79 6.33
CA LEU A 126 -4.08 10.23 5.92
C LEU A 126 -3.80 9.64 4.54
N ILE A 127 -3.28 10.41 3.60
CA ILE A 127 -2.85 9.87 2.30
C ILE A 127 -1.34 9.78 2.28
N VAL A 128 -0.83 8.61 1.88
CA VAL A 128 0.61 8.34 1.73
C VAL A 128 0.86 7.72 0.36
N PHE A 129 1.68 8.35 -0.46
CA PHE A 129 2.20 7.78 -1.71
C PHE A 129 3.65 7.37 -1.48
N ILE A 130 3.97 6.09 -1.63
CA ILE A 130 5.32 5.57 -1.42
C ILE A 130 5.97 5.40 -2.79
N GLU A 131 7.12 6.03 -3.03
CA GLU A 131 7.83 5.86 -4.30
C GLU A 131 8.48 4.48 -4.38
N HIS A 132 8.38 3.84 -5.55
CA HIS A 132 9.02 2.57 -5.80
C HIS A 132 10.55 2.75 -5.86
N ARG A 133 11.30 1.80 -5.27
CA ARG A 133 12.76 1.75 -5.39
C ARG A 133 13.19 1.74 -6.86
N PHE A 134 14.31 2.37 -7.18
CA PHE A 134 14.85 2.60 -8.53
C PHE A 134 14.06 3.60 -9.40
N TYR A 135 12.92 4.12 -8.97
CA TYR A 135 12.17 5.13 -9.73
C TYR A 135 12.24 6.52 -9.10
N GLY A 136 11.98 7.55 -9.92
CA GLY A 136 11.98 8.95 -9.51
C GLY A 136 13.28 9.37 -8.82
N LYS A 137 13.19 9.67 -7.53
CA LYS A 137 14.30 10.08 -6.65
C LYS A 137 14.73 8.99 -5.68
N SER A 138 14.04 7.86 -5.65
CA SER A 138 14.29 6.73 -4.74
C SER A 138 15.30 5.76 -5.34
N ILE A 139 16.49 6.26 -5.64
CA ILE A 139 17.55 5.53 -6.34
C ILE A 139 18.58 5.03 -5.32
N PRO A 140 18.84 3.71 -5.23
CA PRO A 140 19.91 3.15 -4.41
C PRO A 140 21.30 3.62 -4.84
N PHE A 141 22.35 3.20 -4.10
CA PHE A 141 23.75 3.52 -4.42
C PHE A 141 24.04 5.03 -4.48
N GLY A 142 23.56 5.77 -3.48
CA GLY A 142 23.81 7.21 -3.36
C GLY A 142 23.04 8.06 -4.36
N GLY A 143 21.98 7.54 -4.97
CA GLY A 143 21.19 8.28 -5.94
C GLY A 143 21.70 8.21 -7.38
N ASN A 144 22.80 7.48 -7.62
CA ASN A 144 23.42 7.42 -8.93
C ASN A 144 22.75 6.35 -9.82
N LYS A 145 21.97 6.81 -10.80
CA LYS A 145 21.27 5.94 -11.76
C LYS A 145 22.24 5.13 -12.61
N ASP A 146 23.35 5.71 -13.06
CA ASP A 146 24.32 5.00 -13.90
C ASP A 146 24.90 3.80 -13.16
N VAL A 147 25.17 3.94 -11.86
CA VAL A 147 25.61 2.82 -11.01
C VAL A 147 24.47 1.84 -10.76
N ALA A 148 23.30 2.33 -10.36
CA ALA A 148 22.14 1.49 -10.03
C ALA A 148 21.69 0.60 -11.20
N TYR A 149 21.83 1.09 -12.43
CA TYR A 149 21.45 0.39 -13.65
C TYR A 149 22.62 -0.22 -14.43
N SER A 150 23.86 -0.12 -13.92
CA SER A 150 25.06 -0.53 -14.67
C SER A 150 25.15 -2.01 -14.98
N ASN A 151 24.75 -2.90 -14.06
CA ASN A 151 24.91 -4.35 -14.22
C ASN A 151 23.91 -5.14 -13.38
N ALA A 152 23.85 -6.46 -13.59
CA ALA A 152 22.95 -7.36 -12.87
C ALA A 152 23.15 -7.37 -11.35
N SER A 153 24.36 -7.09 -10.87
CA SER A 153 24.67 -7.09 -9.43
C SER A 153 24.08 -5.88 -8.70
N THR A 154 23.93 -4.73 -9.37
CA THR A 154 23.27 -3.54 -8.81
C THR A 154 21.79 -3.50 -9.13
N LEU A 155 21.40 -3.91 -10.35
CA LEU A 155 20.00 -3.96 -10.76
C LEU A 155 19.21 -5.08 -10.06
N GLY A 156 19.88 -6.12 -9.56
CA GLY A 156 19.24 -7.26 -8.87
C GLY A 156 18.41 -6.88 -7.64
N TYR A 157 18.61 -5.70 -7.05
CA TYR A 157 17.78 -5.20 -5.95
C TYR A 157 16.46 -4.56 -6.40
N LEU A 158 16.22 -4.45 -7.71
CA LEU A 158 14.95 -4.06 -8.30
C LEU A 158 14.06 -5.30 -8.46
N SER A 159 13.30 -5.62 -7.41
CA SER A 159 12.24 -6.63 -7.46
C SER A 159 11.02 -6.18 -6.68
N SER A 160 9.85 -6.72 -7.05
CA SER A 160 8.59 -6.45 -6.34
C SER A 160 8.65 -6.89 -4.88
N THR A 161 9.29 -8.03 -4.59
CA THR A 161 9.45 -8.53 -3.22
C THR A 161 10.27 -7.55 -2.38
N GLN A 162 11.37 -7.03 -2.92
CA GLN A 162 12.17 -5.99 -2.24
C GLN A 162 11.40 -4.67 -2.09
N ALA A 163 10.56 -4.31 -3.06
CA ALA A 163 9.75 -3.09 -3.00
C ALA A 163 8.65 -3.16 -1.93
N LEU A 164 8.05 -4.33 -1.71
CA LEU A 164 7.03 -4.56 -0.69
C LEU A 164 7.59 -4.64 0.73
N CYS A 165 8.86 -5.02 0.87
CA CYS A 165 9.53 -5.01 2.15
C CYS A 165 9.79 -3.58 2.62
N TRP A 166 8.86 -3.09 3.42
CA TRP A 166 8.94 -1.81 4.13
C TRP A 166 9.26 -2.01 5.63
N GLN A 167 9.11 -3.23 6.16
CA GLN A 167 8.64 -3.45 7.52
C GLN A 167 9.69 -3.85 8.58
N HIS A 168 10.93 -3.35 8.52
CA HIS A 168 11.91 -3.65 9.60
C HIS A 168 12.75 -2.45 10.07
N GLY A 169 12.12 -1.31 10.33
CA GLY A 169 12.84 -0.16 10.92
C GLY A 169 11.93 0.85 11.61
N LEU A 170 10.90 0.37 12.30
CA LEU A 170 10.10 1.17 13.23
C LEU A 170 10.30 0.57 14.62
N ASP A 171 11.52 0.74 15.12
CA ASP A 171 11.97 0.36 16.46
C ASP A 171 12.23 1.67 17.23
#